data_AF-A0A1N6YX38-F1
#
_entry.id   AF-A0A1N6YX38-F1
#
_cell.length_a   1.000
_cell.length_b   1.000
_cell.length_c   1.000
_cell.angle_alpha   90.00
_cell.angle_beta   90.00
_cell.angle_gamma   90.00
#
_symmetry.space_group_name_H-M   'P 1'
#
loop_
_entity.id
_entity.type
_entity.pdbx_description
1 polymer ?
#
loop_
_entity_poly.entity_id
_entity_poly.type
_entity_poly.pdbx_seq_one_letter_code
_entity_poly.pdbx_strand_id
1 'polypeptide(L)'
;MRRTDPELSETQALDDDHANSHRIALLAAAFCVGGIAAMAGIRWARRQRAPAGPADGAPLMRAPLQVVAPVDLKRYAGVWYEQARLPNRFEKACGGAVSAEYTPLPDGTVEVRNRCVRQDGQLDESVGIAHAVRVAGLPGAGRLAVSFAPAWLRWLPLVWGDYWILKLDRDYQVALVGTPKRDYLWVLSRVQHLDEASLATELDYARTLGFDIDQVVRSGAQDSPA
;
A
#
# COMPACT_ATOMS: atom_id res chain seq x y z
N MET A 1 26.90 -74.55 -32.65
CA MET A 1 27.60 -75.75 -32.12
C MET A 1 27.94 -75.49 -30.66
N ARG A 2 27.39 -76.34 -29.77
CA ARG A 2 27.61 -76.51 -28.31
C ARG A 2 27.23 -75.39 -27.32
N ARG A 3 26.25 -75.76 -26.47
CA ARG A 3 26.02 -75.34 -25.06
C ARG A 3 27.27 -75.57 -24.20
N THR A 4 27.46 -74.74 -23.17
CA THR A 4 27.38 -75.09 -21.72
C THR A 4 27.76 -73.87 -20.85
N ASP A 5 26.82 -73.38 -20.03
CA ASP A 5 27.06 -72.81 -18.67
C ASP A 5 27.41 -73.98 -17.69
N PRO A 6 27.72 -73.83 -16.37
CA PRO A 6 27.49 -72.72 -15.42
C PRO A 6 28.56 -72.60 -14.28
N GLU A 7 28.25 -71.87 -13.18
CA GLU A 7 28.55 -72.35 -11.80
C GLU A 7 29.96 -72.14 -11.17
N LEU A 8 30.58 -70.95 -11.26
CA LEU A 8 31.86 -70.70 -10.54
C LEU A 8 32.04 -69.33 -9.84
N SER A 9 31.05 -68.45 -9.73
CA SER A 9 31.27 -67.11 -9.12
C SER A 9 30.63 -66.90 -7.73
N GLU A 10 29.70 -67.74 -7.30
CA GLU A 10 28.96 -67.54 -6.05
C GLU A 10 29.78 -67.88 -4.79
N THR A 11 30.72 -68.82 -4.90
CA THR A 11 31.55 -69.28 -3.77
C THR A 11 32.67 -68.28 -3.42
N GLN A 12 33.05 -67.39 -4.34
CA GLN A 12 34.06 -66.35 -4.09
C GLN A 12 33.49 -65.10 -3.39
N ALA A 13 32.18 -64.87 -3.49
CA ALA A 13 31.51 -63.73 -2.84
C ALA A 13 31.13 -64.00 -1.37
N LEU A 14 31.00 -65.28 -0.98
CA LEU A 14 30.67 -65.71 0.39
C LEU A 14 31.89 -65.77 1.32
N ASP A 15 33.09 -65.94 0.78
CA ASP A 15 34.36 -65.94 1.56
C ASP A 15 34.82 -64.52 1.95
N ASP A 16 34.49 -63.51 1.14
CA ASP A 16 34.82 -62.09 1.43
C ASP A 16 33.96 -61.50 2.57
N ASP A 17 32.77 -62.06 2.82
CA ASP A 17 31.86 -61.64 3.90
C ASP A 17 32.35 -62.06 5.29
N HIS A 18 33.26 -63.04 5.37
CA HIS A 18 33.84 -63.52 6.64
C HIS A 18 35.17 -62.86 6.99
N ALA A 19 35.86 -62.21 6.04
CA ALA A 19 37.19 -61.63 6.25
C ALA A 19 37.18 -60.17 6.76
N ASN A 20 36.06 -59.45 6.65
CA ASN A 20 35.99 -58.02 7.05
C ASN A 20 35.09 -57.73 8.26
N SER A 21 34.48 -58.77 8.85
CA SER A 21 33.64 -58.71 10.05
C SER A 21 34.42 -58.53 11.36
N HIS A 22 35.75 -58.52 11.32
CA HIS A 22 36.65 -58.28 12.46
C HIS A 22 37.14 -56.82 12.61
N ARG A 23 36.35 -55.84 12.13
CA ARG A 23 36.40 -54.46 12.63
C ARG A 23 35.13 -54.11 13.39
N ILE A 24 34.73 -55.05 14.25
CA ILE A 24 34.46 -54.83 15.68
C ILE A 24 34.81 -53.38 16.05
N ALA A 25 33.76 -52.58 16.12
CA ALA A 25 33.16 -52.23 17.39
C ALA A 25 34.14 -51.44 18.28
N LEU A 26 34.11 -50.12 18.07
CA LEU A 26 34.25 -49.18 19.16
C LEU A 26 32.88 -48.51 19.36
N LEU A 27 32.17 -49.03 20.36
CA LEU A 27 31.45 -48.27 21.40
C LEU A 27 30.30 -47.35 20.89
N ALA A 28 29.05 -47.81 20.78
CA ALA A 28 28.08 -47.99 21.88
C ALA A 28 27.93 -46.79 22.82
N ALA A 29 26.88 -45.96 22.65
CA ALA A 29 25.83 -45.70 23.66
C ALA A 29 24.95 -44.48 23.32
N ALA A 30 23.64 -44.64 23.57
CA ALA A 30 22.57 -43.63 23.72
C ALA A 30 22.01 -43.03 22.40
N PHE A 31 20.72 -43.07 22.07
CA PHE A 31 19.47 -43.19 22.82
C PHE A 31 18.40 -43.85 21.92
N CYS A 32 17.73 -44.90 22.39
CA CYS A 32 16.38 -45.23 21.96
C CYS A 32 15.42 -44.41 22.82
N VAL A 33 14.57 -43.57 22.19
CA VAL A 33 13.16 -43.26 22.51
C VAL A 33 12.82 -42.01 21.68
N GLY A 34 11.90 -42.13 20.73
CA GLY A 34 11.39 -40.97 19.99
C GLY A 34 10.96 -41.22 18.55
N GLY A 35 10.38 -42.38 18.25
CA GLY A 35 9.46 -42.48 17.12
C GLY A 35 8.29 -41.51 17.33
N ILE A 36 7.79 -40.94 16.24
CA ILE A 36 6.68 -39.97 16.13
C ILE A 36 7.09 -38.49 16.26
N ALA A 37 7.89 -37.99 15.31
CA ALA A 37 7.88 -36.58 14.90
C ALA A 37 8.26 -36.35 13.42
N ALA A 38 8.18 -37.38 12.56
CA ALA A 38 8.55 -37.27 11.14
C ALA A 38 7.37 -36.89 10.20
N MET A 39 6.25 -36.42 10.75
CA MET A 39 5.06 -35.98 10.01
C MET A 39 4.59 -34.58 10.45
N ALA A 40 5.51 -33.69 10.79
CA ALA A 40 5.23 -32.27 11.06
C ALA A 40 6.13 -31.30 10.25
N GLY A 41 6.79 -31.80 9.19
CA GLY A 41 7.78 -31.03 8.41
C GLY A 41 7.39 -30.65 6.98
N ILE A 42 6.22 -31.05 6.46
CA ILE A 42 5.85 -30.85 5.03
C ILE A 42 4.62 -29.94 4.85
N ARG A 43 4.25 -29.13 5.86
CA ARG A 43 3.22 -28.08 5.71
C ARG A 43 3.74 -26.65 5.93
N TRP A 44 5.04 -26.47 6.15
CA TRP A 44 5.67 -25.17 6.34
C TRP A 44 6.69 -24.81 5.25
N ALA A 45 6.63 -25.45 4.09
CA ALA A 45 7.54 -25.16 2.96
C ALA A 45 6.82 -24.81 1.64
N ARG A 46 5.49 -24.71 1.64
CA ARG A 46 4.69 -24.31 0.45
C ARG A 46 4.01 -22.94 0.56
N ARG A 47 4.27 -22.17 1.62
CA ARG A 47 3.69 -20.82 1.82
C ARG A 47 4.66 -19.64 1.62
N GLN A 48 5.82 -19.85 1.00
CA GLN A 48 6.78 -18.77 0.74
C GLN A 48 7.36 -18.74 -0.68
N ARG A 49 6.66 -19.28 -1.68
CA ARG A 49 6.93 -18.84 -3.05
C ARG A 49 6.14 -17.55 -3.29
N ALA A 50 6.75 -16.44 -2.90
CA ALA A 50 6.48 -15.17 -3.56
C ALA A 50 6.66 -15.39 -5.07
N PRO A 51 5.83 -14.79 -5.95
CA PRO A 51 6.10 -14.83 -7.38
C PRO A 51 7.53 -14.35 -7.59
N ALA A 52 8.30 -15.09 -8.38
CA ALA A 52 9.64 -14.66 -8.76
C ALA A 52 9.51 -13.25 -9.33
N GLY A 53 10.16 -12.27 -8.70
CA GLY A 53 10.31 -10.95 -9.28
C GLY A 53 10.96 -11.07 -10.66
N PRO A 54 10.87 -10.04 -11.51
CA PRO A 54 11.58 -10.04 -12.79
C PRO A 54 13.03 -10.47 -12.56
N ALA A 55 13.52 -11.38 -13.40
CA ALA A 55 14.94 -11.67 -13.47
C ALA A 55 15.67 -10.32 -13.57
N ASP A 56 16.83 -10.22 -12.93
CA ASP A 56 17.78 -9.08 -13.02
C ASP A 56 17.78 -8.08 -11.86
N GLY A 57 17.07 -8.33 -10.75
CA GLY A 57 17.29 -7.56 -9.51
C GLY A 57 17.07 -6.05 -9.62
N ALA A 58 16.42 -5.61 -10.71
CA ALA A 58 16.00 -4.23 -10.87
C ALA A 58 15.00 -3.93 -9.76
N PRO A 59 15.17 -2.84 -8.99
CA PRO A 59 14.16 -2.47 -8.02
C PRO A 59 12.83 -2.33 -8.77
N LEU A 60 11.75 -2.88 -8.19
CA LEU A 60 10.39 -2.70 -8.71
C LEU A 60 10.04 -1.20 -8.67
N MET A 61 10.49 -0.46 -9.67
CA MET A 61 10.20 0.96 -9.82
C MET A 61 8.73 1.05 -10.19
N ARG A 62 7.90 1.39 -9.20
CA ARG A 62 6.48 1.65 -9.41
C ARG A 62 6.34 2.71 -10.49
N ALA A 63 5.44 2.49 -11.46
CA ALA A 63 5.18 3.44 -12.53
C ALA A 63 4.86 4.84 -11.95
N PRO A 64 5.33 5.93 -12.58
CA PRO A 64 4.96 7.28 -12.17
C PRO A 64 3.44 7.46 -12.16
N LEU A 65 2.91 8.17 -11.17
CA LEU A 65 1.49 8.50 -11.12
C LEU A 65 1.17 9.56 -12.19
N GLN A 66 0.02 9.38 -12.83
CA GLN A 66 -0.59 10.40 -13.69
C GLN A 66 -1.58 11.24 -12.89
N VAL A 67 -1.80 12.46 -13.32
CA VAL A 67 -2.78 13.39 -12.72
C VAL A 67 -3.81 13.79 -13.76
N VAL A 68 -5.00 14.16 -13.31
CA VAL A 68 -6.05 14.71 -14.17
C VAL A 68 -5.55 16.02 -14.81
N ALA A 69 -5.80 16.17 -16.10
CA ALA A 69 -5.54 17.42 -16.81
C ALA A 69 -6.53 17.59 -17.98
N PRO A 70 -7.10 18.80 -18.17
CA PRO A 70 -7.02 19.95 -17.28
C PRO A 70 -7.96 19.82 -16.06
N VAL A 71 -7.62 20.47 -14.95
CA VAL A 71 -8.51 20.70 -13.80
C VAL A 71 -8.91 22.17 -13.76
N ASP A 72 -10.22 22.42 -13.69
CA ASP A 72 -10.77 23.76 -13.45
C ASP A 72 -10.89 24.01 -11.94
N LEU A 73 -9.95 24.79 -11.39
CA LEU A 73 -9.93 25.10 -9.95
C LEU A 73 -11.15 25.90 -9.48
N LYS A 74 -11.86 26.61 -10.36
CA LYS A 74 -13.11 27.30 -9.99
C LYS A 74 -14.23 26.29 -9.77
N ARG A 75 -14.30 25.24 -10.60
CA ARG A 75 -15.25 24.13 -10.40
C ARG A 75 -14.85 23.22 -9.24
N TYR A 76 -13.55 23.14 -8.94
CA TYR A 76 -13.03 22.39 -7.79
C TYR A 76 -13.26 23.11 -6.45
N ALA A 77 -13.47 24.44 -6.47
CA ALA A 77 -13.72 25.26 -5.29
C ALA A 77 -14.95 24.80 -4.47
N GLY A 78 -15.04 25.27 -3.23
CA GLY A 78 -16.09 24.92 -2.27
C GLY A 78 -15.75 23.71 -1.42
N VAL A 79 -16.76 23.16 -0.76
CA VAL A 79 -16.60 22.10 0.24
C VAL A 79 -16.50 20.72 -0.40
N TRP A 80 -15.58 19.93 0.13
CA TRP A 80 -15.45 18.50 -0.08
C TRP A 80 -15.44 17.78 1.26
N TYR A 81 -16.04 16.61 1.31
CA TYR A 81 -16.10 15.74 2.47
C TYR A 81 -15.19 14.54 2.25
N GLU A 82 -14.31 14.29 3.20
CA GLU A 82 -13.46 13.10 3.20
C GLU A 82 -14.33 11.86 3.43
N GLN A 83 -14.20 10.86 2.55
CA GLN A 83 -14.88 9.57 2.64
C GLN A 83 -13.94 8.49 3.14
N ALA A 84 -12.68 8.54 2.69
CA ALA A 84 -11.64 7.64 3.14
C ALA A 84 -10.26 8.29 2.95
N ARG A 85 -9.30 7.85 3.74
CA ARG A 85 -7.89 8.26 3.62
C ARG A 85 -6.91 7.16 3.98
N LEU A 86 -5.67 7.28 3.53
CA LEU A 86 -4.58 6.55 4.17
C LEU A 86 -4.24 7.18 5.54
N PRO A 87 -3.81 6.38 6.53
CA PRO A 87 -3.45 6.89 7.84
C PRO A 87 -2.36 7.96 7.74
N ASN A 88 -2.62 9.13 8.32
CA ASN A 88 -1.68 10.22 8.40
C ASN A 88 -1.56 10.74 9.83
N ARG A 89 -0.52 11.53 10.12
CA ARG A 89 -0.24 12.03 11.48
C ARG A 89 -1.06 13.26 11.86
N PHE A 90 -1.44 14.08 10.90
CA PHE A 90 -2.08 15.38 11.15
C PHE A 90 -3.60 15.25 11.39
N GLU A 91 -4.26 14.18 10.96
CA GLU A 91 -5.69 13.94 11.18
C GLU A 91 -5.94 12.83 12.23
N LYS A 92 -4.94 12.48 13.04
CA LYS A 92 -5.07 11.42 14.06
C LYS A 92 -6.12 11.73 15.13
N ALA A 93 -6.31 13.01 15.43
CA ALA A 93 -7.27 13.46 16.45
C ALA A 93 -8.70 13.56 15.90
N CYS A 94 -8.88 13.53 14.58
CA CYS A 94 -10.20 13.59 13.96
C CYS A 94 -10.95 12.28 14.19
N GLY A 95 -12.02 12.34 14.98
CA GLY A 95 -12.88 11.19 15.27
C GLY A 95 -14.12 11.14 14.39
N GLY A 96 -14.58 12.28 13.87
CA GLY A 96 -15.83 12.41 13.11
C GLY A 96 -15.64 12.70 11.62
N ALA A 97 -16.64 13.35 11.03
CA ALA A 97 -16.58 13.83 9.65
C ALA A 97 -15.47 14.87 9.48
N VAL A 98 -14.73 14.76 8.37
CA VAL A 98 -13.68 15.68 7.96
C VAL A 98 -14.12 16.37 6.66
N SER A 99 -13.92 17.68 6.58
CA SER A 99 -14.18 18.44 5.35
C SER A 99 -13.00 19.34 5.00
N ALA A 100 -12.85 19.59 3.70
CA ALA A 100 -11.90 20.52 3.12
C ALA A 100 -12.64 21.53 2.24
N GLU A 101 -12.49 22.82 2.55
CA GLU A 101 -13.05 23.91 1.76
C GLU A 101 -11.95 24.62 0.97
N TYR A 102 -12.14 24.71 -0.34
CA TYR A 102 -11.18 25.33 -1.26
C TYR A 102 -11.71 26.67 -1.77
N THR A 103 -10.98 27.75 -1.53
CA THR A 103 -11.38 29.10 -1.93
C THR A 103 -10.31 29.74 -2.82
N PRO A 104 -10.56 29.88 -4.14
CA PRO A 104 -9.66 30.59 -5.04
C PRO A 104 -9.45 32.04 -4.61
N LEU A 105 -8.21 32.51 -4.61
CA LEU A 105 -7.82 33.85 -4.20
C LEU A 105 -7.40 34.73 -5.40
N PRO A 106 -7.42 36.06 -5.26
CA PRO A 106 -7.08 36.98 -6.36
C PRO A 106 -5.64 36.85 -6.88
N ASP A 107 -4.72 36.34 -6.05
CA ASP A 107 -3.31 36.13 -6.42
C ASP A 107 -3.08 34.81 -7.20
N GLY A 108 -4.14 34.06 -7.46
CA GLY A 108 -4.10 32.77 -8.17
C GLY A 108 -3.78 31.58 -7.27
N THR A 109 -3.61 31.78 -5.97
CA THR A 109 -3.56 30.69 -4.98
C THR A 109 -4.96 30.24 -4.56
N VAL A 110 -5.03 29.19 -3.75
CA VAL A 110 -6.27 28.64 -3.20
C VAL A 110 -6.11 28.52 -1.70
N GLU A 111 -6.98 29.16 -0.91
CA GLU A 111 -7.08 28.86 0.52
C GLU A 111 -7.65 27.46 0.70
N VAL A 112 -7.02 26.67 1.57
CA VAL A 112 -7.46 25.33 1.95
C VAL A 112 -7.81 25.34 3.42
N ARG A 113 -9.07 25.10 3.75
CA ARG A 113 -9.53 25.04 5.14
C ARG A 113 -10.03 23.64 5.47
N ASN A 114 -9.28 22.92 6.29
CA ASN A 114 -9.72 21.62 6.79
C ASN A 114 -10.40 21.76 8.15
N ARG A 115 -11.51 21.06 8.33
CA ARG A 115 -12.25 21.02 9.59
C ARG A 115 -12.60 19.59 9.96
N CYS A 116 -12.50 19.25 11.24
CA CYS A 116 -13.01 17.98 11.76
C CYS A 116 -13.46 18.11 13.21
N VAL A 117 -14.33 17.20 13.65
CA VAL A 117 -14.68 17.08 15.06
C VAL A 117 -13.76 16.04 15.71
N ARG A 118 -13.09 16.45 16.78
CA ARG A 118 -12.23 15.59 17.61
C ARG A 118 -13.07 14.66 18.48
N GLN A 119 -12.42 13.64 19.07
CA GLN A 119 -13.10 12.70 19.96
C GLN A 119 -13.69 13.35 21.22
N ASP A 120 -13.14 14.49 21.65
CA ASP A 120 -13.65 15.30 22.78
C ASP A 120 -14.79 16.25 22.39
N GLY A 121 -15.26 16.19 21.13
CA GLY A 121 -16.31 17.04 20.58
C GLY A 121 -15.84 18.43 20.16
N GLN A 122 -14.56 18.77 20.33
CA GLN A 122 -14.04 20.06 19.89
C GLN A 122 -13.86 20.11 18.37
N LEU A 123 -14.14 21.26 17.78
CA LEU A 123 -13.82 21.54 16.38
C LEU A 123 -12.32 21.77 16.24
N ASP A 124 -11.68 20.98 15.39
CA ASP A 124 -10.32 21.24 14.91
C ASP A 124 -10.39 21.93 13.56
N GLU A 125 -9.53 22.93 13.35
CA GLU A 125 -9.47 23.68 12.11
C GLU A 125 -8.02 24.02 11.75
N SER A 126 -7.70 23.85 10.47
CA SER A 126 -6.43 24.31 9.90
C SER A 126 -6.66 25.06 8.60
N VAL A 127 -5.93 26.15 8.41
CA VAL A 127 -5.99 26.99 7.22
C VAL A 127 -4.63 27.02 6.56
N GLY A 128 -4.59 26.66 5.29
CA GLY A 128 -3.39 26.60 4.45
C GLY A 128 -3.60 27.32 3.13
N ILE A 129 -2.54 27.36 2.33
CA ILE A 129 -2.55 27.89 0.98
C ILE A 129 -2.04 26.81 0.03
N ALA A 130 -2.68 26.70 -1.13
CA ALA A 130 -2.27 25.85 -2.23
C ALA A 130 -1.99 26.67 -3.49
N HIS A 131 -1.07 26.21 -4.32
CA HIS A 131 -0.87 26.74 -5.67
C HIS A 131 -0.64 25.61 -6.67
N ALA A 132 -1.04 25.84 -7.92
CA ALA A 132 -0.84 24.88 -9.01
C ALA A 132 0.65 24.77 -9.38
N VAL A 133 1.13 23.54 -9.53
CA VAL A 133 2.49 23.22 -9.99
C VAL A 133 2.43 22.94 -11.49
N ARG A 134 3.19 23.70 -12.27
CA ARG A 134 3.25 23.51 -13.72
C ARG A 134 3.90 22.18 -14.08
N VAL A 135 3.28 21.45 -15.00
CA VAL A 135 3.81 20.21 -15.58
C VAL A 135 4.05 20.45 -17.06
N ALA A 136 5.29 20.21 -17.52
CA ALA A 136 5.66 20.43 -18.91
C ALA A 136 4.82 19.53 -19.83
N GLY A 137 4.23 20.13 -20.88
CA GLY A 137 3.36 19.41 -21.83
C GLY A 137 1.96 19.06 -21.32
N LEU A 138 1.61 19.43 -20.07
CA LEU A 138 0.32 19.10 -19.46
C LEU A 138 -0.31 20.34 -18.80
N PRO A 139 -0.88 21.26 -19.61
CA PRO A 139 -1.49 22.49 -19.09
C PRO A 139 -2.70 22.16 -18.20
N GLY A 140 -2.81 22.87 -17.07
CA GLY A 140 -3.90 22.65 -16.12
C GLY A 140 -3.82 21.33 -15.37
N ALA A 141 -2.65 20.68 -15.31
CA ALA A 141 -2.47 19.48 -14.50
C ALA A 141 -2.94 19.69 -13.05
N GLY A 142 -3.69 18.73 -12.52
CA GLY A 142 -4.18 18.69 -11.15
C GLY A 142 -3.09 18.41 -10.12
N ARG A 143 -1.91 19.02 -10.28
CA ARG A 143 -0.78 18.95 -9.36
C ARG A 143 -0.72 20.26 -8.59
N LEU A 144 -0.84 20.19 -7.27
CA LEU A 144 -0.77 21.32 -6.38
C LEU A 144 0.32 21.11 -5.33
N ALA A 145 0.85 22.23 -4.84
CA ALA A 145 1.68 22.29 -3.65
C ALA A 145 0.88 23.01 -2.56
N VAL A 146 0.74 22.38 -1.39
CA VAL A 146 -0.09 22.87 -0.28
C VAL A 146 0.77 23.11 0.95
N SER A 147 0.56 24.21 1.66
CA SER A 147 1.26 24.50 2.92
C SER A 147 0.31 25.03 3.99
N PHE A 148 0.38 24.43 5.17
CA PHE A 148 -0.28 24.90 6.40
C PHE A 148 0.68 25.66 7.33
N ALA A 149 1.92 25.90 6.89
CA ALA A 149 2.88 26.64 7.66
C ALA A 149 2.51 28.14 7.75
N PRO A 150 2.97 28.86 8.79
CA PRO A 150 2.85 30.31 8.87
C PRO A 150 3.45 31.00 7.63
N ALA A 151 2.86 32.14 7.22
CA ALA A 151 3.25 32.83 5.98
C ALA A 151 4.76 33.15 5.91
N TRP A 152 5.38 33.54 7.04
CA TRP A 152 6.81 33.84 7.13
C TRP A 152 7.73 32.63 6.89
N LEU A 153 7.20 31.40 6.89
CA LEU A 153 7.94 30.17 6.64
C LEU A 153 7.70 29.60 5.23
N ARG A 154 6.70 30.10 4.49
CA ARG A 154 6.30 29.55 3.18
C ARG A 154 7.30 29.76 2.05
N TRP A 155 8.35 30.55 2.27
CA TRP A 155 9.47 30.66 1.33
C TRP A 155 10.35 29.39 1.33
N LEU A 156 10.26 28.54 2.35
CA LEU A 156 11.00 27.28 2.42
C LEU A 156 10.31 26.18 1.59
N PRO A 157 11.01 25.52 0.65
CA PRO A 157 10.41 24.45 -0.14
C PRO A 157 9.90 23.25 0.70
N LEU A 158 10.54 22.99 1.84
CA LEU A 158 10.24 21.82 2.69
C LEU A 158 8.85 21.89 3.35
N VAL A 159 8.23 23.07 3.45
CA VAL A 159 6.90 23.22 4.09
C VAL A 159 5.74 23.04 3.11
N TRP A 160 6.02 22.66 1.86
CA TRP A 160 5.02 22.40 0.83
C TRP A 160 4.85 20.90 0.64
N GLY A 161 3.63 20.41 0.84
CA GLY A 161 3.23 19.03 0.55
C GLY A 161 2.67 18.89 -0.86
N ASP A 162 2.88 17.73 -1.46
CA ASP A 162 2.24 17.37 -2.72
C ASP A 162 0.74 17.11 -2.52
N TYR A 163 -0.07 17.63 -3.43
CA TYR A 163 -1.50 17.33 -3.55
C TYR A 163 -1.82 17.07 -5.01
N TRP A 164 -2.03 15.80 -5.37
CA TRP A 164 -2.19 15.39 -6.77
C TRP A 164 -3.59 14.81 -6.96
N ILE A 165 -4.38 15.40 -7.87
CA ILE A 165 -5.69 14.90 -8.27
C ILE A 165 -5.47 13.79 -9.29
N LEU A 166 -5.64 12.54 -8.85
CA LEU A 166 -5.35 11.32 -9.61
C LEU A 166 -6.55 10.86 -10.45
N LYS A 167 -7.76 11.14 -9.96
CA LYS A 167 -9.02 10.92 -10.67
C LYS A 167 -10.02 11.98 -10.21
N LEU A 168 -10.86 12.43 -11.14
CA LEU A 168 -11.90 13.41 -10.93
C LEU A 168 -13.01 13.11 -11.92
N ASP A 169 -14.24 12.99 -11.44
CA ASP A 169 -15.39 12.80 -12.31
C ASP A 169 -15.73 14.08 -13.10
N ARG A 170 -16.50 13.93 -14.17
CA ARG A 170 -16.85 15.06 -15.07
C ARG A 170 -17.60 16.18 -14.35
N ASP A 171 -18.38 15.83 -13.33
CA ASP A 171 -19.27 16.73 -12.62
C ASP A 171 -18.67 17.28 -11.32
N TYR A 172 -17.42 16.93 -11.02
CA TYR A 172 -16.66 17.39 -9.85
C TYR A 172 -17.38 17.02 -8.54
N GLN A 173 -17.98 15.82 -8.51
CA GLN A 173 -18.67 15.23 -7.37
C GLN A 173 -17.78 14.30 -6.56
N VAL A 174 -16.78 13.65 -7.16
CA VAL A 174 -15.87 12.69 -6.52
C VAL A 174 -14.45 12.89 -7.03
N ALA A 175 -13.51 13.01 -6.10
CA ALA A 175 -12.09 13.16 -6.41
C ALA A 175 -11.25 12.14 -5.65
N LEU A 176 -10.30 11.52 -6.35
CA LEU A 176 -9.22 10.74 -5.75
C LEU A 176 -7.95 11.59 -5.74
N VAL A 177 -7.40 11.79 -4.56
CA VAL A 177 -6.22 12.63 -4.34
C VAL A 177 -5.14 11.81 -3.65
N GLY A 178 -3.88 12.03 -4.02
CA GLY A 178 -2.77 11.41 -3.30
C GLY A 178 -1.44 12.11 -3.51
N THR A 179 -0.37 11.42 -3.11
CA THR A 179 1.02 11.87 -3.22
C THR A 179 1.85 10.96 -4.11
N PRO A 180 2.93 11.45 -4.74
CA PRO A 180 3.75 10.67 -5.67
C PRO A 180 4.37 9.40 -5.05
N LYS A 181 4.67 9.45 -3.74
CA LYS A 181 5.25 8.34 -2.98
C LYS A 181 4.21 7.31 -2.52
N ARG A 182 2.92 7.61 -2.68
CA ARG A 182 1.77 6.80 -2.24
C ARG A 182 1.70 6.59 -0.73
N ASP A 183 2.25 7.53 0.02
CA ASP A 183 2.18 7.60 1.47
C ASP A 183 0.89 8.29 1.96
N TYR A 184 0.21 9.03 1.08
CA TYR A 184 -1.06 9.67 1.40
C TYR A 184 -2.07 9.51 0.26
N LEU A 185 -3.33 9.30 0.63
CA LEU A 185 -4.48 9.11 -0.25
C LEU A 185 -5.70 9.70 0.44
N TRP A 186 -6.58 10.31 -0.34
CA TRP A 186 -7.90 10.76 0.06
C TRP A 186 -8.93 10.47 -1.04
N VAL A 187 -10.10 9.97 -0.63
CA VAL A 187 -11.30 9.99 -1.45
C VAL A 187 -12.18 11.12 -0.92
N LEU A 188 -12.46 12.08 -1.78
CA LEU A 188 -13.25 13.26 -1.46
C LEU A 188 -14.57 13.22 -2.24
N SER A 189 -15.66 13.68 -1.61
CA SER A 189 -16.96 13.82 -2.27
C SER A 189 -17.63 15.15 -1.96
N ARG A 190 -18.50 15.63 -2.85
CA ARG A 190 -19.38 16.77 -2.60
C ARG A 190 -20.53 16.43 -1.65
N VAL A 191 -20.90 15.17 -1.56
CA VAL A 191 -21.88 14.68 -0.58
C VAL A 191 -21.18 14.20 0.69
N GLN A 192 -21.85 14.29 1.83
CA GLN A 192 -21.27 13.87 3.11
C GLN A 192 -21.05 12.37 3.19
N HIS A 193 -21.97 11.59 2.60
CA HIS A 193 -21.92 10.13 2.59
C HIS A 193 -21.99 9.65 1.14
N LEU A 194 -20.84 9.21 0.61
CA LEU A 194 -20.75 8.55 -0.69
C LEU A 194 -21.23 7.10 -0.54
N ASP A 195 -21.95 6.60 -1.54
CA ASP A 195 -22.38 5.20 -1.52
C ASP A 195 -21.18 4.25 -1.61
N GLU A 196 -21.34 3.06 -1.02
CA GLU A 196 -20.24 2.10 -0.85
C GLU A 196 -19.68 1.60 -2.18
N ALA A 197 -20.51 1.51 -3.23
CA ALA A 197 -20.08 1.05 -4.55
C ALA A 197 -19.22 2.11 -5.26
N SER A 198 -19.62 3.38 -5.19
CA SER A 198 -18.82 4.50 -5.69
C SER A 198 -17.49 4.61 -4.93
N LEU A 199 -17.51 4.50 -3.61
CA LEU A 199 -16.31 4.54 -2.79
C LEU A 199 -15.37 3.36 -3.09
N ALA A 200 -15.91 2.14 -3.23
CA ALA A 200 -15.14 0.96 -3.64
C ALA A 200 -14.50 1.16 -5.03
N THR A 201 -15.22 1.77 -5.97
CA THR A 201 -14.70 2.09 -7.31
C THR A 201 -13.47 3.01 -7.26
N GLU A 202 -13.48 4.03 -6.40
CA GLU A 202 -12.33 4.92 -6.23
C GLU A 202 -11.13 4.21 -5.58
N LEU A 203 -11.40 3.38 -4.58
CA LEU A 203 -10.38 2.62 -3.87
C LEU A 203 -9.75 1.53 -4.76
N ASP A 204 -10.54 0.80 -5.53
CA ASP A 204 -10.03 -0.19 -6.47
C ASP A 204 -9.15 0.47 -7.54
N TYR A 205 -9.55 1.64 -8.04
CA TYR A 205 -8.69 2.42 -8.93
C TYR A 205 -7.38 2.82 -8.22
N ALA A 206 -7.42 3.31 -6.99
CA ALA A 206 -6.22 3.61 -6.20
C ALA A 206 -5.31 2.36 -6.00
N ARG A 207 -5.90 1.18 -5.82
CA ARG A 207 -5.15 -0.09 -5.74
C ARG A 207 -4.38 -0.35 -7.04
N THR A 208 -4.98 -0.11 -8.20
CA THR A 208 -4.27 -0.24 -9.50
C THR A 208 -3.09 0.72 -9.63
N LEU A 209 -3.16 1.87 -8.97
CA LEU A 209 -2.08 2.84 -8.92
C LEU A 209 -0.98 2.46 -7.92
N GLY A 210 -1.17 1.42 -7.12
CA GLY A 210 -0.19 0.90 -6.16
C GLY A 210 -0.26 1.54 -4.76
N PHE A 211 -1.42 2.10 -4.39
CA PHE A 211 -1.72 2.47 -3.01
C PHE A 211 -2.13 1.24 -2.20
N ASP A 212 -1.72 1.18 -0.94
CA ASP A 212 -2.08 0.10 -0.02
C ASP A 212 -3.45 0.36 0.62
N ILE A 213 -4.50 0.13 -0.18
CA ILE A 213 -5.85 0.50 0.24
C ILE A 213 -6.42 -0.36 1.38
N ASP A 214 -5.74 -1.44 1.77
CA ASP A 214 -6.18 -2.27 2.88
C ASP A 214 -5.93 -1.56 4.24
N GLN A 215 -5.15 -0.48 4.24
CA GLN A 215 -4.90 0.37 5.41
C GLN A 215 -5.83 1.58 5.52
N VAL A 216 -6.76 1.78 4.58
CA VAL A 216 -7.58 3.01 4.57
C VAL A 216 -8.46 3.11 5.82
N VAL A 217 -8.57 4.32 6.32
CA VAL A 217 -9.51 4.70 7.37
C VAL A 217 -10.73 5.32 6.71
N ARG A 218 -11.92 4.86 7.10
CA ARG A 218 -13.21 5.47 6.71
C ARG A 218 -13.47 6.72 7.53
N SER A 219 -13.98 7.75 6.89
CA SER A 219 -14.31 9.02 7.53
C SER A 219 -15.81 9.15 7.67
N GLY A 220 -16.30 9.66 8.80
CA GLY A 220 -17.73 9.79 9.07
C GLY A 220 -18.50 8.49 9.36
N ALA A 221 -17.82 7.32 9.49
CA ALA A 221 -18.45 6.06 9.87
C ALA A 221 -18.69 5.93 11.39
N GLN A 222 -19.14 7.00 12.05
CA GLN A 222 -19.75 6.88 13.37
C GLN A 222 -21.25 7.06 13.20
N ASP A 223 -21.97 5.95 13.41
CA ASP A 223 -23.41 5.92 13.64
C ASP A 223 -23.77 7.06 14.61
N SER A 224 -24.43 8.10 14.11
CA SER A 224 -25.25 8.91 15.00
C SER A 224 -26.40 8.01 15.46
N PRO A 225 -26.56 7.75 16.77
CA PRO A 225 -27.75 7.07 17.24
C PRO A 225 -28.96 7.93 16.83
N ALA A 226 -29.95 7.26 16.24
CA ALA A 226 -31.21 7.81 15.78
C ALA A 226 -31.98 8.60 16.86
#